data_AF-B2BG76-F1
#
_entry.id   AF-B2BG76-F1
#
_cell.length_a   1.000
_cell.length_b   1.000
_cell.length_c   1.000
_cell.angle_alpha   90.00
_cell.angle_beta   90.00
_cell.angle_gamma   90.00
#
_symmetry.space_group_name_H-M   'P 1'
#
loop_
_entity.id
_entity.type
_entity.pdbx_description
1 polymer ?
#
loop_
_entity_poly.entity_id
_entity_poly.type
_entity_poly.pdbx_seq_one_letter_code
_entity_poly.pdbx_strand_id
1 'polypeptide(L)'
;WTLVGGGVFKQQQTVRTMASLIPAGAEWIQAAVGVFEPEQNRVLLEDSRPIYYDRLIVAPGIKLDWHAVDGLVDTLGHNGATSNYRFDLAPYTWQLVSQLKRGRALFTQPPMPIKCAGA
;
A
#
# COMPACT_ATOMS: atom_id res chain seq x y z
N TRP A 1 -1.93 8.25 0.80
CA TRP A 1 -2.79 8.94 1.78
C TRP A 1 -2.40 10.42 1.93
N THR A 2 -2.40 11.16 0.81
CA THR A 2 -1.93 12.56 0.77
C THR A 2 -2.73 13.49 1.68
N LEU A 3 -4.06 13.44 1.63
CA LEU A 3 -4.93 14.32 2.44
C LEU A 3 -4.99 13.96 3.93
N VAL A 4 -4.62 12.74 4.32
CA VAL A 4 -4.40 12.39 5.73
C VAL A 4 -3.08 12.99 6.21
N GLY A 5 -2.00 12.85 5.43
CA GLY A 5 -0.71 13.50 5.70
C GLY A 5 -0.76 15.04 5.67
N GLY A 6 -1.74 15.60 4.94
CA GLY A 6 -2.03 17.04 4.93
C GLY A 6 -2.99 17.52 6.02
N GLY A 7 -3.46 16.65 6.92
CA GLY A 7 -4.34 17.03 8.03
C GLY A 7 -5.80 17.32 7.67
N VAL A 8 -6.23 17.02 6.44
CA VAL A 8 -7.59 17.30 5.95
C VAL A 8 -8.57 16.18 6.33
N PHE A 9 -8.11 14.92 6.29
CA PHE A 9 -8.92 13.76 6.64
C PHE A 9 -8.34 12.98 7.81
N LYS A 10 -9.22 12.37 8.60
CA LYS A 10 -8.84 11.32 9.55
C LYS A 10 -8.58 10.04 8.78
N GLN A 11 -7.54 9.32 9.18
CA GLN A 11 -7.12 8.06 8.58
C GLN A 11 -8.26 7.04 8.46
N GLN A 12 -9.11 6.93 9.49
CA GLN A 12 -10.23 5.99 9.56
C GLN A 12 -11.32 6.26 8.51
N GLN A 13 -11.42 7.50 7.99
CA GLN A 13 -12.36 7.84 6.91
C GLN A 13 -11.95 7.24 5.56
N THR A 14 -10.72 6.70 5.46
CA THR A 14 -10.14 6.20 4.21
C THR A 14 -10.11 4.66 4.13
N VAL A 15 -10.69 3.97 5.12
CA VAL A 15 -10.67 2.51 5.20
C VAL A 15 -12.08 1.95 5.41
N ARG A 16 -12.32 0.76 4.85
CA ARG A 16 -13.52 -0.04 5.03
C ARG A 16 -13.12 -1.50 5.15
N THR A 17 -13.99 -2.31 5.75
CA THR A 17 -13.81 -3.77 5.74
C THR A 17 -13.90 -4.29 4.31
N MET A 18 -12.96 -5.15 3.89
CA MET A 18 -12.98 -5.72 2.53
C MET A 18 -14.30 -6.43 2.25
N ALA A 19 -14.82 -7.21 3.21
CA ALA A 19 -16.11 -7.91 3.12
C ALA A 19 -17.26 -7.00 2.65
N SER A 20 -17.34 -5.77 3.15
CA SER A 20 -18.40 -4.81 2.78
C SER A 20 -18.33 -4.28 1.35
N LEU A 21 -17.23 -4.54 0.64
CA LEU A 21 -16.96 -4.07 -0.71
C LEU A 21 -17.04 -5.20 -1.75
N ILE A 22 -17.11 -6.46 -1.31
CA ILE A 22 -17.27 -7.60 -2.22
C ILE A 22 -18.67 -7.56 -2.82
N PRO A 23 -18.81 -7.60 -4.17
CA PRO A 23 -20.12 -7.59 -4.82
C PRO A 23 -20.98 -8.78 -4.41
N ALA A 24 -22.30 -8.58 -4.37
CA ALA A 24 -23.24 -9.68 -4.17
C ALA A 24 -23.06 -10.73 -5.28
N GLY A 25 -22.94 -12.00 -4.88
CA GLY A 25 -22.72 -13.13 -5.81
C GLY A 25 -21.26 -13.38 -6.17
N ALA A 26 -20.31 -12.54 -5.74
CA ALA A 26 -18.88 -12.83 -5.89
C ALA A 26 -18.37 -13.68 -4.71
N GLU A 27 -17.52 -14.65 -5.00
CA GLU A 27 -16.78 -15.39 -3.97
C GLU A 27 -15.52 -14.64 -3.57
N TRP A 28 -15.34 -14.42 -2.26
CA TRP A 28 -14.13 -13.80 -1.72
C TRP A 28 -13.19 -14.86 -1.14
N ILE A 29 -12.17 -15.20 -1.91
CA ILE A 29 -11.09 -16.09 -1.48
C ILE A 29 -10.05 -15.25 -0.73
N GLN A 30 -10.00 -15.40 0.59
CA GLN A 30 -9.05 -14.70 1.47
C GLN A 30 -7.69 -15.41 1.51
N ALA A 31 -7.02 -15.45 0.37
CA ALA A 31 -5.68 -16.03 0.24
C ALA A 31 -4.86 -15.21 -0.75
N ALA A 32 -3.54 -15.19 -0.55
CA ALA A 32 -2.62 -14.66 -1.55
C ALA A 32 -2.36 -15.71 -2.65
N VAL A 33 -2.14 -15.22 -3.86
CA VAL A 33 -1.67 -16.03 -4.98
C VAL A 33 -0.16 -16.20 -4.85
N GLY A 34 0.30 -17.45 -4.78
CA GLY A 34 1.72 -17.80 -4.71
C GLY A 34 2.34 -18.04 -6.08
N VAL A 35 1.62 -18.71 -6.99
CA VAL A 35 2.13 -19.06 -8.33
C VAL A 35 1.08 -18.77 -9.40
N PHE A 36 1.54 -18.28 -10.55
CA PHE A 36 0.70 -18.07 -11.73
C PHE A 36 1.12 -19.07 -12.83
N GLU A 37 0.19 -19.93 -13.25
CA GLU A 37 0.42 -20.98 -14.26
C GLU A 37 -0.54 -20.79 -15.45
N PRO A 38 -0.24 -19.82 -16.35
CA PRO A 38 -1.13 -19.46 -17.45
C PRO A 38 -1.39 -20.59 -18.42
N GLU A 39 -0.40 -21.45 -18.67
CA GLU A 39 -0.51 -22.60 -19.59
C GLU A 39 -1.54 -23.64 -19.13
N GLN A 40 -1.88 -23.65 -17.84
CA GLN A 40 -2.86 -24.55 -17.24
C GLN A 40 -4.15 -23.82 -16.86
N ASN A 41 -4.28 -22.54 -17.23
CA ASN A 41 -5.35 -21.65 -16.83
C ASN A 41 -5.64 -21.70 -15.32
N ARG A 42 -4.58 -21.64 -14.50
CA ARG A 42 -4.73 -21.66 -13.03
C ARG A 42 -3.75 -20.76 -12.30
N VAL A 43 -4.12 -20.43 -11.07
CA VAL A 43 -3.22 -19.88 -10.04
C VAL A 43 -3.12 -20.87 -8.89
N LEU A 44 -1.97 -20.93 -8.24
CA LEU A 44 -1.81 -21.62 -6.97
C LEU A 44 -1.83 -20.57 -5.86
N LEU A 45 -2.67 -20.79 -4.86
CA LEU A 45 -2.65 -20.02 -3.64
C LEU A 45 -1.36 -20.34 -2.84
N GLU A 46 -1.00 -19.50 -1.88
CA GLU A 46 0.19 -19.76 -1.03
C GLU A 46 0.12 -21.11 -0.28
N ASP A 47 -1.08 -21.64 -0.05
CA ASP A 47 -1.31 -22.98 0.52
C ASP A 47 -1.36 -24.11 -0.54
N SER A 48 -0.88 -23.83 -1.76
CA SER A 48 -0.83 -24.74 -2.91
C SER A 48 -2.18 -25.20 -3.45
N ARG A 49 -3.32 -24.68 -2.97
CA ARG A 49 -4.63 -24.97 -3.57
C ARG A 49 -4.71 -24.35 -4.98
N PRO A 50 -5.11 -25.11 -6.01
CA PRO A 50 -5.28 -24.58 -7.35
C PRO A 50 -6.65 -23.89 -7.52
N ILE A 51 -6.65 -22.74 -8.18
CA ILE A 51 -7.86 -22.05 -8.67
C ILE A 51 -7.76 -21.95 -10.19
N TYR A 52 -8.68 -22.63 -10.88
CA TYR A 52 -8.79 -22.62 -12.33
C TYR A 52 -9.69 -21.48 -12.80
N TYR A 53 -9.43 -20.96 -14.00
CA TYR A 53 -10.20 -19.87 -14.60
C TYR A 53 -10.42 -20.08 -16.09
N ASP A 54 -11.52 -19.56 -16.63
CA ASP A 54 -11.66 -19.38 -18.08
C ASP A 54 -11.03 -18.06 -18.54
N ARG A 55 -11.09 -17.04 -17.69
CA ARG A 55 -10.52 -15.71 -17.88
C ARG A 55 -9.97 -15.19 -16.56
N LEU A 56 -8.78 -14.58 -16.61
CA LEU A 56 -8.11 -14.00 -15.43
C LEU A 56 -7.96 -12.49 -15.61
N ILE A 57 -8.44 -11.72 -14.63
CA ILE A 57 -8.16 -10.29 -14.49
C ILE A 57 -7.10 -10.11 -13.41
N VAL A 58 -5.98 -9.49 -13.74
CA VAL A 58 -4.83 -9.32 -12.83
C VAL A 58 -4.78 -7.88 -12.33
N ALA A 59 -4.96 -7.69 -11.01
CA ALA A 59 -4.94 -6.37 -10.37
C ALA A 59 -4.17 -6.35 -9.02
N PRO A 60 -2.89 -6.79 -8.95
CA PRO A 60 -2.12 -6.92 -7.70
C PRO A 60 -1.63 -5.58 -7.13
N GLY A 61 -1.77 -4.48 -7.87
CA GLY A 61 -1.21 -3.19 -7.51
C GLY A 61 0.32 -3.15 -7.70
N ILE A 62 1.00 -2.39 -6.83
CA ILE A 62 2.47 -2.22 -6.84
C ILE A 62 3.02 -2.49 -5.44
N LYS A 63 4.16 -3.19 -5.38
CA LYS A 63 4.91 -3.43 -4.14
C LYS A 63 5.72 -2.20 -3.78
N LEU A 64 5.66 -1.78 -2.52
CA LEU A 64 6.55 -0.77 -1.96
C LEU A 64 7.78 -1.47 -1.41
N ASP A 65 8.96 -1.15 -1.94
CA ASP A 65 10.21 -1.75 -1.49
C ASP A 65 10.93 -0.81 -0.50
N TRP A 66 10.54 -0.91 0.78
CA TRP A 66 11.13 -0.10 1.84
C TRP A 66 12.58 -0.47 2.16
N HIS A 67 13.02 -1.67 1.78
CA HIS A 67 14.39 -2.14 2.00
C HIS A 67 15.36 -1.66 0.92
N ALA A 68 14.85 -1.09 -0.18
CA ALA A 68 15.69 -0.50 -1.23
C ALA A 68 16.42 0.78 -0.79
N VAL A 69 16.10 1.32 0.39
CA VAL A 69 16.81 2.46 1.00
C VAL A 69 17.39 2.02 2.33
N ASP A 70 18.71 2.03 2.42
CA ASP A 70 19.43 1.60 3.62
C ASP A 70 18.99 2.38 4.86
N GLY A 71 18.65 1.65 5.92
CA GLY A 71 18.19 2.20 7.20
C GLY A 71 16.78 2.79 7.20
N LEU A 72 16.03 2.76 6.07
CA LEU A 72 14.71 3.36 6.01
C LEU A 72 13.69 2.64 6.91
N VAL A 73 13.66 1.31 6.87
CA VAL A 73 12.74 0.51 7.68
C VAL A 73 12.96 0.74 9.17
N ASP A 74 14.22 0.91 9.56
CA ASP A 74 14.64 1.13 10.95
C ASP A 74 14.38 2.53 11.46
N THR A 75 13.93 3.47 10.61
CA THR A 75 13.64 4.87 11.00
C THR A 75 12.20 5.29 10.74
N LEU A 76 11.48 4.60 9.86
CA LEU A 76 10.12 4.95 9.45
C LEU A 76 9.14 4.95 10.63
N GLY A 77 8.51 6.11 10.84
CA GLY A 77 7.58 6.34 11.96
C GLY A 77 8.23 6.98 13.18
N HIS A 78 9.54 7.23 13.14
CA HIS A 78 10.26 7.93 14.18
C HIS A 78 11.37 8.80 13.59
N ASN A 79 12.11 9.51 14.44
CA ASN A 79 13.23 10.38 14.04
C ASN A 79 12.93 11.39 12.91
N GLY A 80 11.65 11.74 12.70
CA GLY A 80 11.23 12.63 11.61
C GLY A 80 11.11 11.99 10.23
N ALA A 81 11.24 10.66 10.12
CA ALA A 81 11.08 9.92 8.87
C ALA A 81 9.68 9.31 8.75
N THR A 82 8.99 9.58 7.64
CA THR A 82 7.58 9.17 7.44
C THR A 82 7.29 8.90 5.97
N SER A 83 6.13 8.30 5.67
CA SER A 83 5.64 8.18 4.30
C SER A 83 4.11 8.15 4.22
N ASN A 84 3.54 8.94 3.32
CA ASN A 84 2.10 8.92 3.01
C ASN A 84 1.67 7.66 2.23
N TYR A 85 2.62 6.80 1.82
CA TYR A 85 2.34 5.55 1.13
C TYR A 85 2.05 4.38 2.07
N ARG A 86 2.31 4.52 3.37
CA ARG A 86 1.89 3.58 4.43
C ARG A 86 0.69 4.15 5.17
N PHE A 87 -0.35 3.34 5.33
CA PHE A 87 -1.59 3.75 5.98
C PHE A 87 -1.32 4.33 7.38
N ASP A 88 -0.63 3.56 8.21
CA ASP A 88 -0.29 3.85 9.61
C ASP A 88 0.63 5.07 9.81
N LEU A 89 1.41 5.44 8.81
CA LEU A 89 2.35 6.57 8.90
C LEU A 89 1.77 7.90 8.44
N ALA A 90 0.71 7.90 7.63
CA ALA A 90 0.16 9.16 7.12
C ALA A 90 -0.21 10.18 8.22
N PRO A 91 -0.79 9.79 9.38
CA PRO A 91 -0.99 10.71 10.50
C PRO A 91 0.31 11.30 11.07
N TYR A 92 1.39 10.51 11.10
CA TYR A 92 2.69 10.97 11.58
C TYR A 92 3.29 12.04 10.66
N THR A 93 3.05 11.95 9.35
CA THR A 93 3.40 13.03 8.42
C THR A 93 2.77 14.35 8.83
N TRP A 94 1.47 14.37 9.14
CA TRP A 94 0.80 15.59 9.57
C TRP A 94 1.34 16.11 10.90
N GLN A 95 1.63 15.22 11.85
CA GLN A 95 2.26 15.60 13.11
C GLN A 95 3.60 16.32 12.88
N LEU A 96 4.47 15.75 12.06
CA LEU A 96 5.78 16.35 11.75
C LEU A 96 5.64 17.72 11.09
N VAL A 97 4.77 17.83 10.08
CA VAL A 97 4.55 19.08 9.35
C VAL A 97 3.98 20.17 10.27
N SER A 98 2.99 19.84 11.11
CA SER A 98 2.36 20.82 12.03
C SER A 98 3.28 21.28 13.18
N GLN A 99 4.22 20.42 13.59
CA GLN A 99 5.17 20.70 14.67
C GLN A 99 6.44 21.40 14.17
N LEU A 100 6.77 21.35 12.87
CA LEU A 100 7.95 21.98 12.32
C LEU A 100 7.89 23.51 12.47
N LYS A 101 8.74 24.07 13.34
CA LYS A 101 8.86 25.54 13.53
C LYS A 101 10.01 26.16 12.75
N ARG A 102 11.09 25.40 12.56
CA ARG A 102 12.32 25.82 11.85
C ARG A 102 13.08 24.59 11.38
N GLY A 103 13.93 24.76 10.37
CA GLY A 103 14.77 23.70 9.82
C GLY A 103 14.39 23.36 8.38
N ARG A 104 14.79 22.16 7.93
CA ARG A 104 14.57 21.68 6.56
C ARG A 104 13.57 20.53 6.56
N ALA A 105 12.50 20.68 5.80
CA ALA A 105 11.65 19.57 5.38
C ALA A 105 12.19 19.00 4.06
N LEU A 106 12.39 17.69 4.00
CA LEU A 106 12.84 17.00 2.79
C LEU A 106 11.73 16.07 2.30
N PHE A 107 11.42 16.15 1.01
CA PHE A 107 10.51 15.26 0.32
C PHE A 107 11.28 14.54 -0.78
N THR A 108 11.05 13.24 -0.94
CA THR A 108 11.81 12.38 -1.84
C THR A 108 10.90 11.70 -2.84
N GLN A 109 11.40 11.47 -4.05
CA GLN A 109 10.71 10.72 -5.09
C GLN A 109 11.66 9.65 -5.63
N PRO A 110 11.32 8.35 -5.53
CA PRO A 110 12.13 7.28 -6.11
C PRO A 110 12.00 7.28 -7.65
N PRO A 111 12.92 6.61 -8.36
CA PRO A 111 12.79 6.43 -9.81
C PRO A 111 11.53 5.65 -10.17
N MET A 112 11.07 5.83 -11.42
CA MET A 112 9.95 5.05 -11.97
C MET A 112 10.29 3.55 -11.99
N PRO A 113 9.30 2.66 -11.80
CA PRO A 113 7.86 2.92 -11.70
C PRO A 113 7.37 3.27 -10.28
N ILE A 114 6.45 4.25 -10.18
CA ILE A 114 5.78 4.64 -8.92
C ILE A 114 4.26 4.78 -9.13
N LYS A 115 3.47 4.62 -8.06
CA LYS A 115 2.04 4.97 -8.10
C LYS A 115 1.83 6.43 -7.68
N CYS A 116 0.96 7.12 -8.41
CA CYS A 116 0.55 8.50 -8.10
C CYS A 116 1.75 9.46 -7.99
N ALA A 117 2.43 9.73 -9.10
CA ALA A 117 3.68 10.51 -9.13
C ALA A 117 3.60 11.96 -8.58
N GLY A 118 2.39 12.49 -8.38
CA GLY A 118 2.17 13.81 -7.78
C GLY A 118 1.81 13.80 -6.28
N ALA A 119 1.76 12.63 -5.65
CA ALA A 119 1.46 12.48 -4.22
C ALA A 119 2.69 12.68 -3.34
#